data_AF-A0AAW0AIT0-F1
#
_entry.id   AF-A0AAW0AIT0-F1
#
_cell.length_a   1.000
_cell.length_b   1.000
_cell.length_c   1.000
_cell.angle_alpha   90.00
_cell.angle_beta   90.00
_cell.angle_gamma   90.00
#
_symmetry.space_group_name_H-M   'P 1'
#
loop_
_entity.id
_entity.type
_entity.pdbx_description
1 polymer ?
#
loop_
_entity_poly.entity_id
_entity_poly.type
_entity_poly.pdbx_seq_one_letter_code
_entity_poly.pdbx_strand_id
1 'polypeptide(L)'
;TSSATSEPLVLKPGLLTTGGAVWLLQDQENLLSYLVDHVADAGDGGNFRAATFRGAAIYMESSRTKGGPKTAKSCESKYRELRKLWKLVRIIQGISGWTWSDKHGVTVTPATQGTWD
;
A
#
# COMPACT_ATOMS: atom_id res chain seq x y z
N THR A 1 40.24 5.43 16.85
CA THR A 1 38.91 6.02 17.09
C THR A 1 38.19 6.10 15.75
N SER A 2 37.53 5.00 15.35
CA SER A 2 36.79 4.93 14.09
C SER A 2 35.31 5.08 14.40
N SER A 3 34.75 6.27 14.19
CA SER A 3 33.31 6.49 14.28
C SER A 3 32.72 6.26 12.90
N ALA A 4 32.09 5.10 12.72
CA ALA A 4 31.22 4.84 11.58
C ALA A 4 29.93 5.64 11.76
N THR A 5 29.84 6.77 11.05
CA THR A 5 28.59 7.52 10.89
C THR A 5 27.64 6.66 10.05
N SER A 6 26.63 6.09 10.70
CA SER A 6 25.54 5.35 10.04
C SER A 6 24.63 6.34 9.31
N GLU A 7 24.68 6.31 7.97
CA GLU A 7 23.72 7.02 7.13
C GLU A 7 22.30 6.50 7.36
N PRO A 8 21.30 7.37 7.57
CA PRO A 8 19.91 6.96 7.65
C PRO A 8 19.44 6.46 6.27
N LEU A 9 18.79 5.29 6.24
CA LEU A 9 18.22 4.69 5.05
C LEU A 9 17.07 5.55 4.50
N VAL A 10 17.41 6.60 3.75
CA VAL A 10 16.46 7.31 2.91
C VAL A 10 16.05 6.33 1.81
N LEU A 11 14.80 5.87 1.88
CA LEU A 11 14.17 5.11 0.81
C LEU A 11 14.34 5.89 -0.50
N LYS A 12 15.15 5.32 -1.41
CA LYS A 12 15.44 5.90 -2.72
C LYS A 12 14.11 6.20 -3.43
N PRO A 13 13.78 7.47 -3.76
CA PRO A 13 12.63 7.75 -4.60
C PRO A 13 12.90 7.13 -5.97
N GLY A 14 12.13 6.09 -6.30
CA GLY A 14 12.18 5.45 -7.61
C GLY A 14 11.89 6.45 -8.73
N LEU A 15 12.90 6.64 -9.58
CA LEU A 15 12.89 7.12 -10.97
C LEU A 15 11.71 8.02 -11.39
N LEU A 16 11.98 9.32 -11.46
CA LEU A 16 11.12 10.27 -12.16
C LEU A 16 11.39 10.15 -13.68
N THR A 17 10.52 9.42 -14.39
CA THR A 17 10.46 9.40 -15.86
C THR A 17 9.16 10.07 -16.31
N THR A 18 9.30 11.10 -17.13
CA THR A 18 8.21 11.92 -17.67
C THR A 18 7.22 11.04 -18.43
N GLY A 19 6.01 10.84 -17.86
CA GLY A 19 4.85 10.19 -18.50
C GLY A 19 4.23 9.02 -17.72
N GLY A 20 4.83 8.55 -16.63
CA GLY A 20 4.31 7.43 -15.83
C GLY A 20 3.13 7.81 -14.92
N ALA A 21 2.27 6.84 -14.61
CA ALA A 21 1.22 7.00 -13.60
C ALA A 21 1.85 7.25 -12.22
N VAL A 22 1.49 8.36 -11.57
CA VAL A 22 1.92 8.69 -10.21
C VAL A 22 0.80 8.30 -9.24
N TRP A 23 1.14 7.55 -8.20
CA TRP A 23 0.20 7.05 -7.19
C TRP A 23 0.36 7.78 -5.87
N LEU A 24 -0.46 8.81 -5.65
CA LEU A 24 -0.56 9.51 -4.37
C LEU A 24 -1.39 8.70 -3.37
N LEU A 25 -1.41 9.11 -2.09
CA LEU A 25 -2.25 8.48 -1.08
C LEU A 25 -3.74 8.55 -1.46
N GLN A 26 -4.20 9.73 -1.88
CA GLN A 26 -5.58 9.93 -2.35
C GLN A 26 -5.94 8.99 -3.52
N ASP A 27 -5.01 8.74 -4.44
CA ASP A 27 -5.25 7.82 -5.55
C ASP A 27 -5.45 6.37 -5.06
N GLN A 28 -4.70 5.98 -4.02
CA GLN A 28 -4.81 4.65 -3.43
C GLN A 28 -6.14 4.51 -2.69
N GLU A 29 -6.55 5.53 -1.94
CA GLU A 29 -7.85 5.58 -1.27
C GLU A 29 -9.00 5.50 -2.27
N ASN A 30 -8.95 6.28 -3.34
CA ASN A 30 -9.96 6.26 -4.40
C ASN A 30 -10.04 4.89 -5.09
N LEU A 31 -8.88 4.26 -5.39
CA LEU A 31 -8.85 2.92 -5.96
C LEU A 31 -9.48 1.90 -4.99
N LEU A 32 -9.13 1.94 -3.71
CA LEU A 32 -9.67 1.02 -2.72
C LEU A 32 -11.18 1.24 -2.49
N SER A 33 -11.62 2.50 -2.43
CA SER A 33 -13.05 2.85 -2.32
C SER A 33 -13.84 2.26 -3.49
N TYR A 34 -13.38 2.49 -4.73
CA TYR A 34 -14.02 1.92 -5.91
C TYR A 34 -14.11 0.39 -5.83
N LEU A 35 -13.05 -0.27 -5.39
CA LEU A 35 -13.01 -1.74 -5.29
C LEU A 35 -13.89 -2.28 -4.15
N VAL A 36 -14.06 -1.53 -3.06
CA VAL A 36 -14.99 -1.87 -1.97
C VAL A 36 -16.42 -1.80 -2.48
N ASP A 37 -16.77 -0.77 -3.26
CA ASP A 37 -18.10 -0.66 -3.88
C ASP A 37 -18.39 -1.81 -4.86
N HIS A 38 -17.34 -2.42 -5.42
CA HIS A 38 -17.40 -3.57 -6.33
C HIS A 38 -16.97 -4.89 -5.67
N VAL A 39 -17.05 -5.00 -4.34
CA VAL A 39 -16.59 -6.19 -3.62
C VAL A 39 -17.31 -7.48 -4.05
N ALA A 40 -18.56 -7.37 -4.52
CA ALA A 40 -19.33 -8.48 -5.06
C ALA A 40 -18.72 -9.11 -6.33
N ASP A 41 -17.89 -8.36 -7.06
CA ASP A 41 -17.16 -8.86 -8.23
C ASP A 41 -15.85 -9.60 -7.87
N ALA A 42 -15.45 -9.55 -6.59
CA ALA A 42 -14.27 -10.25 -6.12
C ALA A 42 -14.55 -11.76 -6.07
N GLY A 43 -13.64 -12.57 -6.60
CA GLY A 43 -13.70 -14.02 -6.39
C GLY A 43 -13.32 -14.41 -4.96
N ASP A 44 -13.49 -15.68 -4.59
CA ASP A 44 -13.23 -16.22 -3.24
C ASP A 44 -11.82 -15.90 -2.70
N GLY A 45 -10.85 -15.72 -3.58
CA GLY A 45 -9.49 -15.30 -3.23
C GLY A 45 -9.31 -13.80 -2.97
N GLY A 46 -10.40 -13.01 -2.97
CA GLY A 46 -10.42 -11.55 -2.90
C GLY A 46 -9.69 -10.88 -4.06
N ASN A 47 -9.68 -11.50 -5.24
CA ASN A 47 -9.08 -10.91 -6.43
C ASN A 47 -10.18 -10.49 -7.39
N PHE A 48 -9.98 -9.35 -8.06
CA PHE A 48 -10.97 -8.78 -8.96
C PHE A 48 -10.73 -9.22 -10.40
N ARG A 49 -11.80 -9.25 -11.18
CA ARG A 49 -11.72 -9.54 -12.61
C ARG A 49 -11.12 -8.35 -13.36
N ALA A 50 -10.55 -8.61 -14.53
CA ALA A 50 -10.04 -7.55 -15.41
C ALA A 50 -11.12 -6.50 -15.77
N ALA A 51 -12.40 -6.89 -15.83
CA ALA A 51 -13.52 -5.97 -16.05
C ALA A 51 -13.64 -4.92 -14.94
N THR A 52 -13.53 -5.32 -13.68
CA THR A 52 -13.56 -4.41 -12.53
C THR A 52 -12.41 -3.40 -12.58
N PHE A 53 -11.20 -3.84 -12.97
CA PHE A 53 -10.05 -2.93 -13.14
C PHE A 53 -10.18 -1.99 -14.34
N ARG A 54 -10.92 -2.37 -15.40
CA ARG A 54 -11.26 -1.44 -16.49
C ARG A 54 -12.21 -0.35 -16.00
N GLY A 55 -13.24 -0.71 -15.23
CA GLY A 55 -14.11 0.27 -14.59
C GLY A 55 -13.35 1.19 -13.63
N ALA A 56 -12.46 0.62 -12.81
CA ALA A 56 -11.59 1.38 -11.91
C ALA A 56 -10.70 2.37 -12.68
N ALA A 57 -10.13 1.99 -13.83
CA ALA A 57 -9.31 2.89 -14.64
C ALA A 57 -10.10 4.09 -15.19
N ILE A 58 -11.36 3.87 -15.61
CA ILE A 58 -12.26 4.95 -16.06
C ILE A 58 -12.57 5.89 -14.89
N TYR A 59 -12.91 5.34 -13.72
CA TYR A 59 -13.12 6.11 -12.50
C TYR A 59 -11.87 6.90 -12.08
N MET A 60 -10.69 6.31 -12.24
CA MET A 60 -9.44 6.95 -11.84
C MET A 60 -8.98 8.06 -12.78
N GLU A 61 -9.37 7.99 -14.05
CA GLU A 61 -9.11 9.08 -14.99
C GLU A 61 -9.96 10.32 -14.68
N SER A 62 -11.21 10.14 -14.22
CA SER A 62 -12.05 11.29 -13.82
C SER A 62 -11.54 11.99 -12.55
N SER A 63 -10.80 11.27 -11.70
CA SER A 63 -10.19 11.81 -10.48
C SER A 63 -8.67 12.05 -10.61
N ARG A 64 -8.12 12.08 -11.82
CA ARG A 64 -6.66 12.18 -12.01
C ARG A 64 -6.15 13.58 -11.67
N THR A 65 -5.23 13.66 -10.72
CA THR A 65 -4.61 14.93 -10.29
C THR A 65 -3.17 15.10 -10.78
N LYS A 66 -2.39 14.00 -10.86
CA LYS A 66 -0.97 14.03 -11.23
C LYS A 66 -0.54 12.78 -11.99
N GLY A 67 0.42 12.96 -12.91
CA GLY A 67 1.04 11.88 -13.68
C GLY A 67 0.22 11.40 -14.88
N GLY A 68 0.69 10.31 -15.48
CA GLY A 68 0.04 9.63 -16.60
C GLY A 68 -1.25 8.90 -16.20
N PRO A 69 -2.03 8.44 -17.19
CA PRO A 69 -3.30 7.74 -16.96
C PRO A 69 -3.09 6.44 -16.18
N LYS A 70 -3.97 6.21 -15.20
CA LYS A 70 -3.98 4.99 -14.38
C LYS A 70 -4.72 3.89 -15.13
N THR A 71 -4.01 3.22 -16.03
CA THR A 71 -4.59 2.12 -16.82
C THR A 71 -5.09 0.97 -15.94
N ALA A 72 -5.97 0.11 -16.48
CA ALA A 72 -6.50 -1.05 -15.76
C ALA A 72 -5.37 -1.95 -15.20
N LYS A 73 -4.31 -2.17 -15.99
CA LYS A 73 -3.13 -2.93 -15.57
C LYS A 73 -2.37 -2.24 -14.44
N SER A 74 -2.27 -0.90 -14.46
CA SER A 74 -1.66 -0.14 -13.38
C SER A 74 -2.48 -0.24 -12.08
N CYS A 75 -3.81 -0.14 -12.17
CA CYS A 75 -4.72 -0.32 -11.04
C CYS A 75 -4.62 -1.73 -10.45
N GLU A 76 -4.58 -2.76 -11.29
CA GLU A 76 -4.40 -4.14 -10.86
C GLU A 76 -3.06 -4.35 -10.14
N SER A 77 -1.95 -3.89 -10.73
CA SER A 77 -0.63 -3.96 -10.10
C SER A 77 -0.62 -3.26 -8.75
N LYS A 78 -1.19 -2.06 -8.66
CA LYS A 78 -1.25 -1.29 -7.42
C LYS A 78 -2.09 -1.99 -6.35
N TYR A 79 -3.24 -2.55 -6.73
CA TYR A 79 -4.07 -3.34 -5.83
C TYR A 79 -3.31 -4.55 -5.26
N ARG A 80 -2.59 -5.28 -6.11
CA ARG A 80 -1.79 -6.44 -5.68
C ARG A 80 -0.69 -6.04 -4.69
N GLU A 81 -0.03 -4.91 -4.90
CA GLU A 81 0.96 -4.36 -3.96
C GLU A 81 0.33 -4.03 -2.59
N LEU A 82 -0.77 -3.28 -2.59
CA LEU A 82 -1.49 -2.89 -1.36
C LEU A 82 -1.99 -4.12 -0.59
N ARG A 83 -2.53 -5.11 -1.30
CA ARG A 83 -2.99 -6.38 -0.70
C ARG A 83 -1.84 -7.17 -0.07
N LYS A 84 -0.66 -7.20 -0.71
CA LYS A 84 0.54 -7.84 -0.13
C LYS A 84 0.97 -7.14 1.17
N LEU A 85 1.02 -5.81 1.16
CA LEU A 85 1.37 -5.02 2.35
C LEU A 85 0.37 -5.25 3.48
N TRP A 86 -0.93 -5.24 3.19
CA TRP A 86 -1.98 -5.52 4.16
C TRP A 86 -1.83 -6.91 4.79
N LYS A 87 -1.57 -7.95 3.99
CA LYS A 87 -1.31 -9.31 4.50
C LYS A 87 -0.10 -9.34 5.42
N LEU A 88 0.99 -8.64 5.07
CA LEU A 88 2.18 -8.56 5.90
C LEU A 88 1.88 -7.91 7.25
N VAL A 89 1.16 -6.78 7.26
CA VAL A 89 0.72 -6.12 8.50
C VAL A 89 -0.14 -7.05 9.35
N ARG A 90 -1.08 -7.79 8.75
CA ARG A 90 -1.92 -8.75 9.48
C ARG A 90 -1.12 -9.92 10.06
N ILE A 91 -0.08 -10.39 9.37
CA ILE A 91 0.83 -11.40 9.91
C ILE A 91 1.56 -10.84 11.14
N ILE A 92 2.15 -9.65 11.03
CA ILE A 92 2.87 -9.02 12.15
C ILE A 92 1.97 -8.84 13.37
N GLN A 93 0.73 -8.44 13.18
CA GLN A 93 -0.25 -8.33 14.26
C GLN A 93 -0.59 -9.66 14.92
N GLY A 94 -0.52 -10.77 14.18
CA GLY A 94 -0.76 -12.11 14.71
C GLY A 94 0.41 -12.68 15.50
N ILE A 95 1.60 -12.06 15.45
CA ILE A 95 2.76 -12.49 16.23
C ILE A 95 2.59 -12.00 17.68
N SER A 96 2.42 -12.94 18.61
CA SER A 96 2.18 -12.65 20.03
C SER A 96 3.34 -11.88 20.67
N GLY A 97 3.04 -10.82 21.41
CA GLY A 97 4.02 -10.01 22.16
C GLY A 97 4.07 -8.53 21.74
N TRP A 98 3.34 -8.15 20.70
CA TRP A 98 3.35 -6.79 20.16
C TRP A 98 1.96 -6.14 20.32
N THR A 99 1.88 -5.07 21.10
CA THR A 99 0.68 -4.23 21.19
C THR A 99 0.56 -3.37 19.93
N TRP A 100 -0.10 -3.87 18.89
CA TRP A 100 -0.45 -3.08 17.71
C TRP A 100 -1.77 -2.34 17.94
N SER A 101 -1.82 -1.04 17.62
CA SER A 101 -3.08 -0.30 17.49
C SER A 101 -3.19 0.31 16.09
N ASP A 102 -4.37 0.27 15.48
CA ASP A 102 -4.57 0.83 14.13
C ASP A 102 -4.39 2.36 14.09
N LYS A 103 -4.39 3.04 15.24
CA LYS A 103 -4.11 4.48 15.37
C LYS A 103 -2.64 4.83 15.56
N HIS A 104 -1.86 4.01 16.28
CA HIS A 104 -0.48 4.33 16.67
C HIS A 104 0.56 3.33 16.15
N GLY A 105 0.14 2.28 15.43
CA GLY A 105 1.02 1.20 14.97
C GLY A 105 1.48 0.30 16.11
N VAL A 106 2.71 -0.22 16.02
CA VAL A 106 3.36 -0.95 17.12
C VAL A 106 3.63 0.01 18.27
N THR A 107 3.00 -0.23 19.40
CA THR A 107 3.35 0.44 20.65
C THR A 107 4.52 -0.29 21.27
N VAL A 108 5.74 0.24 21.11
CA VAL A 108 6.90 -0.17 21.90
C VAL A 108 6.70 0.38 23.30
N THR A 109 6.21 -0.47 24.21
CA THR A 109 6.13 -0.12 25.62
C THR A 109 7.49 -0.37 26.29
N PRO A 110 7.80 0.26 27.44
CA PRO A 110 9.03 -0.01 28.19
C PRO A 110 9.21 -1.51 28.52
N ALA A 111 8.12 -2.27 28.65
CA ALA A 111 8.13 -3.72 28.87
C ALA A 111 8.63 -4.53 27.66
N THR A 112 8.48 -4.02 26.45
CA THR A 112 8.95 -4.65 25.19
C THR A 112 10.33 -4.17 24.73
N GLN A 113 10.96 -3.27 25.50
CA GLN A 113 12.26 -2.68 25.14
C GLN A 113 13.41 -3.70 25.17
N GLY A 114 13.30 -4.75 26.00
CA GLY A 114 14.30 -5.83 26.09
C GLY A 114 14.10 -6.99 25.11
N THR A 115 13.17 -6.89 24.15
CA THR A 115 12.93 -7.96 23.14
C THR A 115 13.85 -7.84 21.91
N TRP A 116 14.70 -6.80 21.87
CA TRP A 116 15.57 -6.49 20.72
C TRP A 116 17.07 -6.54 21.02
N ASP A 117 17.45 -6.94 22.24
CA ASP A 117 18.84 -7.25 22.58
C ASP A 117 19.22 -8.68 22.17
#